data_AF-A0A4Q2YD92-F1
#
_entry.id   AF-A0A4Q2YD92-F1
#
_cell.length_a   1.000
_cell.length_b   1.000
_cell.length_c   1.000
_cell.angle_alpha   90.00
_cell.angle_beta   90.00
_cell.angle_gamma   90.00
#
_symmetry.space_group_name_H-M   'P 1'
#
loop_
_entity.id
_entity.type
_entity.pdbx_description
1 polymer ?
#
loop_
_entity_poly.entity_id
_entity_poly.type
_entity_poly.pdbx_seq_one_letter_code
_entity_poly.pdbx_strand_id
1 'polypeptide(L)'
;MKAARMESQAWIRVKWLPALLVFAIGLPLGWLLRDADLSDRSSFSPFFPKPVARHGSTAGTGAEERWNNFASGMMGAGGPDWKDLPPGDRAAALRAMIDLTGPRRHQLDRHLEKTMGEVLKEWATDDLEGALSAARDTSNEDLRQFMIDGIKRSLIGKDLDKLLALEQEFPQRRMRFGVAMVHQGVMATLEQGAEKFIAALEKAPASGGTGIEGKFPADFDFEFAADGMARVMASIDSPTNVVCPTNFFREWAKQDADAAFSWWLANEPLPFSNLGDLISVPEGKSPEDAAAWLAAKIQQPAIDREKIIRELGREYPEVLSVRISAIAQAMRDTGASDVFLTDFLRLNSHPDLDRQYTMAFVFSSMSSPAARLAAIQTIRDREGYVRIDHFTNEQFASWGISREQATSILTRE
;
A
#
# COMPACT_ATOMS: atom_id res chain seq x y z
N MET A 1 45.05 33.27 15.29
CA MET A 1 44.27 32.03 15.04
C MET A 1 42.79 32.34 14.76
N LYS A 2 42.47 32.95 13.62
CA LYS A 2 41.06 33.25 13.24
C LYS A 2 40.78 33.12 11.74
N ALA A 3 41.62 32.38 11.00
CA ALA A 3 41.51 32.23 9.54
C ALA A 3 41.15 30.82 9.05
N ALA A 4 41.11 29.80 9.93
CA ALA A 4 40.94 28.40 9.49
C ALA A 4 39.47 27.89 9.48
N ARG A 5 38.48 28.76 9.70
CA ARG A 5 37.06 28.34 9.86
C ARG A 5 36.11 28.75 8.73
N MET A 6 36.58 29.47 7.70
CA MET A 6 35.73 29.89 6.58
C MET A 6 35.87 29.04 5.31
N GLU A 7 36.87 28.16 5.20
CA GLU A 7 37.05 27.36 3.97
C GLU A 7 36.19 26.07 3.92
N SER A 8 35.71 25.55 5.06
CA SER A 8 34.97 24.27 5.07
C SER A 8 33.49 24.39 4.66
N GLN A 9 32.92 25.60 4.60
CA GLN A 9 31.53 25.81 4.14
C GLN A 9 31.42 26.11 2.64
N ALA A 10 32.51 26.54 1.99
CA ALA A 10 32.51 26.82 0.55
C ALA A 10 32.51 25.53 -0.29
N TRP A 11 33.20 24.47 0.16
CA TRP A 11 33.30 23.20 -0.56
C TRP A 11 32.02 22.37 -0.58
N ILE A 12 31.15 22.53 0.42
CA ILE A 12 29.87 21.81 0.48
C ILE A 12 28.86 22.43 -0.50
N ARG A 13 28.95 23.71 -0.84
CA ARG A 13 28.00 24.35 -1.78
C ARG A 13 28.25 24.01 -3.25
N VAL A 14 29.47 23.64 -3.63
CA VAL A 14 29.83 23.37 -5.04
C VAL A 14 29.42 21.96 -5.49
N LYS A 15 29.35 20.97 -4.58
CA LYS A 15 28.98 19.58 -4.94
C LYS A 15 27.48 19.36 -5.16
N TRP A 16 26.61 20.21 -4.60
CA TRP A 16 25.15 20.04 -4.69
C TRP A 16 24.48 20.91 -5.77
N LEU A 17 25.20 21.90 -6.32
CA LEU A 17 24.67 22.78 -7.37
C LEU A 17 24.25 22.04 -8.66
N PRO A 18 25.01 21.04 -9.17
CA PRO A 18 24.61 20.30 -10.37
C PRO A 18 23.34 19.46 -10.15
N ALA A 19 23.22 18.83 -8.97
CA ALA A 19 22.06 18.01 -8.62
C ALA A 19 20.78 18.85 -8.45
N LEU A 20 20.88 20.05 -7.87
CA LEU A 20 19.77 20.99 -7.73
C LEU A 20 19.32 21.59 -9.08
N LEU A 21 20.26 21.83 -10.01
CA LEU A 21 19.94 22.29 -11.38
C LEU A 21 19.21 21.22 -12.21
N VAL A 22 19.61 19.93 -12.08
CA VAL A 22 18.90 18.82 -12.73
C VAL A 22 17.48 18.65 -12.15
N PHE A 23 17.31 18.82 -10.84
CA PHE A 23 16.00 18.71 -10.19
C PHE A 23 15.06 19.87 -10.52
N ALA A 24 15.58 21.11 -10.58
CA ALA A 24 14.77 22.30 -10.85
C ALA A 24 14.34 22.43 -12.33
N ILE A 25 15.12 21.88 -13.27
CA ILE A 25 14.82 21.95 -14.72
C ILE A 25 14.07 20.69 -15.20
N GLY A 26 14.31 19.52 -14.58
CA GLY A 26 13.68 18.25 -14.99
C GLY A 26 12.18 18.13 -14.63
N LEU A 27 11.75 18.68 -13.50
CA LEU A 27 10.35 18.58 -13.04
C LEU A 27 9.34 19.40 -13.86
N PRO A 28 9.65 20.65 -14.29
CA PRO A 28 8.72 21.43 -15.12
C PRO A 28 8.63 20.95 -16.58
N LEU A 29 9.73 20.47 -17.17
CA LEU A 29 9.74 19.95 -18.54
C LEU A 29 8.99 18.61 -18.66
N GLY A 30 9.04 17.76 -17.63
CA GLY A 30 8.25 16.52 -17.57
C GLY A 30 6.75 16.75 -17.46
N TRP A 31 6.31 17.88 -16.91
CA TRP A 31 4.89 18.28 -16.86
C TRP A 31 4.43 18.92 -18.18
N LEU A 32 5.23 19.78 -18.79
CA LEU A 32 4.89 20.42 -20.08
C LEU A 32 4.84 19.45 -21.27
N LEU A 33 5.64 18.37 -21.25
CA LEU A 33 5.59 17.33 -22.29
C LEU A 33 4.42 16.35 -22.12
N ARG A 34 3.81 16.29 -20.94
CA ARG A 34 2.64 15.42 -20.67
C ARG A 34 1.32 16.05 -21.13
N ASP A 35 1.22 17.38 -21.14
CA ASP A 35 0.02 18.09 -21.60
C ASP A 35 -0.03 18.30 -23.13
N ALA A 36 1.11 18.18 -23.83
CA ALA A 36 1.17 18.35 -25.28
C ALA A 36 0.67 17.12 -26.07
N ASP A 37 0.58 15.94 -25.45
CA ASP A 37 0.22 14.67 -26.13
C ASP A 37 -1.28 14.30 -25.99
N LEU A 38 -2.08 15.14 -25.32
CA LEU A 38 -3.53 14.96 -25.17
C LEU A 38 -4.37 15.90 -26.05
N SER A 39 -3.74 16.81 -26.79
CA SER A 39 -4.46 17.81 -27.61
C SER A 39 -4.78 17.39 -29.04
N ASP A 40 -4.38 16.20 -29.52
CA ASP A 40 -4.47 15.87 -30.96
C ASP A 40 -5.22 14.58 -31.32
N ARG A 41 -6.29 14.26 -30.57
CA ARG A 41 -7.29 13.25 -30.98
C ARG A 41 -8.71 13.81 -30.99
N SER A 42 -8.92 14.85 -31.79
CA SER A 42 -10.26 15.27 -32.22
C SER A 42 -10.46 15.00 -33.71
N SER A 43 -10.89 13.78 -34.04
CA SER A 43 -11.44 13.48 -35.38
C SER A 43 -12.33 12.25 -35.34
N PHE A 44 -13.55 12.40 -34.80
CA PHE A 44 -14.67 11.53 -35.17
C PHE A 44 -15.92 12.37 -35.45
N SER A 45 -16.54 12.08 -36.59
CA SER A 45 -17.61 12.81 -37.27
C SER A 45 -18.87 13.09 -36.42
N PRO A 46 -19.63 14.15 -36.74
CA PRO A 46 -20.85 14.50 -36.02
C PRO A 46 -21.99 13.58 -36.47
N PHE A 47 -22.28 12.53 -35.70
CA PHE A 47 -23.61 11.95 -35.70
C PHE A 47 -24.45 12.77 -34.72
N PHE A 48 -25.37 13.58 -35.26
CA PHE A 48 -26.41 14.22 -34.46
C PHE A 48 -27.50 13.19 -34.16
N PRO A 49 -27.64 12.64 -32.94
CA PRO A 49 -28.89 12.04 -32.56
C PRO A 49 -29.93 13.18 -32.45
N LYS A 50 -31.04 13.03 -33.16
CA LYS A 50 -32.21 13.89 -32.99
C LYS A 50 -32.59 13.94 -31.51
N PRO A 51 -33.06 15.09 -30.98
CA PRO A 51 -33.60 15.15 -29.63
C PRO A 51 -34.72 14.12 -29.50
N VAL A 52 -34.56 13.20 -28.56
CA VAL A 52 -35.62 12.25 -28.19
C VAL A 52 -36.75 13.05 -27.58
N ALA A 53 -37.95 12.90 -28.12
CA ALA A 53 -39.15 13.54 -27.60
C ALA A 53 -39.34 13.10 -26.14
N ARG A 54 -39.47 14.08 -25.24
CA ARG A 54 -39.91 13.86 -23.85
C ARG A 54 -41.27 13.17 -23.89
N HIS A 55 -41.30 11.87 -23.63
CA HIS A 55 -42.55 11.18 -23.38
C HIS A 55 -43.05 11.54 -21.98
N GLY A 56 -44.13 12.34 -21.96
CA GLY A 56 -45.22 12.27 -21.00
C GLY A 56 -44.86 12.33 -19.52
N SER A 57 -44.75 13.54 -18.98
CA SER A 57 -45.06 13.83 -17.58
C SER A 57 -45.99 15.04 -17.56
N THR A 58 -47.29 14.77 -17.52
CA THR A 58 -48.31 15.77 -17.16
C THR A 58 -48.64 15.57 -15.69
N ALA A 59 -47.85 16.20 -14.79
CA ALA A 59 -48.25 16.77 -13.49
C ALA A 59 -47.01 17.22 -12.70
N GLY A 60 -46.89 18.54 -12.40
CA GLY A 60 -46.03 19.03 -11.30
C GLY A 60 -45.08 20.21 -11.58
N THR A 61 -45.44 21.22 -12.38
CA THR A 61 -44.54 22.33 -12.76
C THR A 61 -43.95 23.14 -11.60
N GLY A 62 -44.64 23.27 -10.46
CA GLY A 62 -44.11 23.99 -9.30
C GLY A 62 -43.07 23.22 -8.47
N ALA A 63 -43.14 21.89 -8.45
CA ALA A 63 -42.21 21.06 -7.68
C ALA A 63 -40.87 20.90 -8.40
N GLU A 64 -40.88 20.66 -9.72
CA GLU A 64 -39.66 20.60 -10.52
C GLU A 64 -38.92 21.95 -10.55
N GLU A 65 -39.65 23.06 -10.67
CA GLU A 65 -39.06 24.41 -10.63
C GLU A 65 -38.47 24.73 -9.24
N ARG A 66 -39.15 24.32 -8.15
CA ARG A 66 -38.62 24.43 -6.78
C ARG A 66 -37.28 23.71 -6.63
N TRP A 67 -37.15 22.49 -7.15
CA TRP A 67 -35.92 21.70 -7.00
C TRP A 67 -34.79 22.17 -7.92
N ASN A 68 -35.12 22.63 -9.13
CA ASN A 68 -34.14 23.27 -10.01
C ASN A 68 -33.60 24.57 -9.40
N ASN A 69 -34.46 25.35 -8.72
CA ASN A 69 -34.04 26.55 -7.99
C ASN A 69 -33.22 26.21 -6.74
N PHE A 70 -33.59 25.17 -5.98
CA PHE A 70 -32.82 24.67 -4.84
C PHE A 70 -31.40 24.26 -5.26
N ALA A 71 -31.30 23.44 -6.30
CA ALA A 71 -30.04 22.93 -6.81
C ALA A 71 -29.16 24.04 -7.43
N SER A 72 -29.77 25.02 -8.12
CA SER A 72 -29.06 26.21 -8.62
C SER A 72 -28.59 27.11 -7.46
N GLY A 73 -29.40 27.24 -6.41
CA GLY A 73 -29.10 28.06 -5.22
C GLY A 73 -27.96 27.51 -4.37
N MET A 74 -27.79 26.19 -4.32
CA MET A 74 -26.68 25.52 -3.61
C MET A 74 -25.29 25.87 -4.15
N MET A 75 -25.20 26.51 -5.31
CA MET A 75 -23.94 26.97 -5.90
C MET A 75 -23.52 28.38 -5.46
N GLY A 76 -24.36 29.09 -4.69
CA GLY A 76 -24.07 30.42 -4.14
C GLY A 76 -23.58 30.38 -2.69
N ALA A 77 -22.86 31.42 -2.25
CA ALA A 77 -22.33 31.57 -0.88
C ALA A 77 -23.41 31.73 0.23
N GLY A 78 -24.69 31.59 -0.12
CA GLY A 78 -25.85 31.61 0.77
C GLY A 78 -26.95 30.67 0.31
N GLY A 79 -26.58 29.57 -0.36
CA GLY A 79 -27.52 28.54 -0.79
C GLY A 79 -28.27 27.89 0.36
N PRO A 80 -29.42 27.25 0.09
CA PRO A 80 -30.19 26.53 1.11
C PRO A 80 -29.34 25.42 1.74
N ASP A 81 -29.44 25.24 3.06
CA ASP A 81 -28.79 24.12 3.74
C ASP A 81 -29.50 22.83 3.34
N TRP A 82 -28.73 21.86 2.84
CA TRP A 82 -29.27 20.56 2.44
C TRP A 82 -29.88 19.81 3.63
N LYS A 83 -29.49 20.15 4.86
CA LYS A 83 -30.06 19.59 6.09
C LYS A 83 -31.52 19.95 6.33
N ASP A 84 -32.02 20.99 5.66
CA ASP A 84 -33.42 21.40 5.74
C ASP A 84 -34.32 20.63 4.75
N LEU A 85 -33.76 19.69 3.95
CA LEU A 85 -34.52 18.85 3.02
C LEU A 85 -35.33 17.77 3.78
N PRO A 86 -36.68 17.80 3.70
CA PRO A 86 -37.50 16.72 4.23
C PRO A 86 -37.18 15.39 3.55
N PRO A 87 -37.26 14.23 4.25
CA PRO A 87 -36.95 12.92 3.67
C PRO A 87 -37.67 12.61 2.35
N GLY A 88 -38.96 12.97 2.23
CA GLY A 88 -39.76 12.75 1.02
C GLY A 88 -39.35 13.60 -0.20
N ASP A 89 -38.57 14.67 0.02
CA ASP A 89 -38.13 15.60 -1.02
C ASP A 89 -36.72 15.28 -1.55
N ARG A 90 -35.95 14.41 -0.86
CA ARG A 90 -34.54 14.11 -1.16
C ARG A 90 -34.35 13.50 -2.56
N ALA A 91 -35.27 12.66 -3.01
CA ALA A 91 -35.23 12.04 -4.35
C ALA A 91 -35.31 13.09 -5.48
N ALA A 92 -36.22 14.05 -5.33
CA ALA A 92 -36.45 15.09 -6.31
C ALA A 92 -35.32 16.14 -6.30
N ALA A 93 -34.80 16.47 -5.11
CA ALA A 93 -33.64 17.34 -4.95
C ALA A 93 -32.38 16.75 -5.58
N LEU A 94 -32.09 15.46 -5.37
CA LEU A 94 -30.98 14.77 -6.03
C LEU A 94 -31.12 14.80 -7.55
N ARG A 95 -32.29 14.41 -8.10
CA ARG A 95 -32.53 14.47 -9.55
C ARG A 95 -32.27 15.86 -10.14
N ALA A 96 -32.76 16.92 -9.49
CA ALA A 96 -32.52 18.29 -9.93
C ALA A 96 -31.04 18.71 -9.87
N MET A 97 -30.31 18.31 -8.81
CA MET A 97 -28.86 18.54 -8.70
C MET A 97 -28.07 17.85 -9.81
N ILE A 98 -28.47 16.63 -10.20
CA ILE A 98 -27.83 15.88 -11.28
C ILE A 98 -28.18 16.42 -12.67
N ASP A 99 -29.41 16.88 -12.89
CA ASP A 99 -29.79 17.49 -14.17
C ASP A 99 -29.04 18.83 -14.42
N LEU A 100 -28.59 19.49 -13.35
CA LEU A 100 -27.76 20.70 -13.41
C LEU A 100 -26.28 20.45 -13.69
N THR A 101 -25.72 19.29 -13.32
CA THR A 101 -24.28 19.01 -13.52
C THR A 101 -23.94 18.73 -14.98
N GLY A 102 -24.73 17.91 -15.68
CA GLY A 102 -24.50 17.55 -17.08
C GLY A 102 -23.10 16.97 -17.39
N PRO A 103 -22.82 16.51 -18.62
CA PRO A 103 -21.61 15.70 -18.89
C PRO A 103 -20.26 16.45 -18.93
N ARG A 104 -20.18 17.77 -18.66
CA ARG A 104 -19.00 18.58 -19.03
C ARG A 104 -18.68 19.79 -18.13
N ARG A 105 -18.61 19.69 -16.79
CA ARG A 105 -18.16 20.85 -15.96
C ARG A 105 -17.27 20.51 -14.75
N HIS A 106 -16.04 20.10 -15.04
CA HIS A 106 -14.96 19.68 -14.11
C HIS A 106 -14.58 20.60 -12.92
N GLN A 107 -15.12 21.81 -12.77
CA GLN A 107 -14.89 22.68 -11.59
C GLN A 107 -16.16 22.94 -10.77
N LEU A 108 -17.35 22.73 -11.34
CA LEU A 108 -18.64 22.79 -10.63
C LEU A 108 -18.95 21.49 -9.88
N ASP A 109 -18.31 20.39 -10.29
CA ASP A 109 -18.62 19.03 -9.86
C ASP A 109 -18.36 18.77 -8.37
N ARG A 110 -17.24 19.21 -7.78
CA ARG A 110 -16.83 18.69 -6.44
C ARG A 110 -17.72 19.11 -5.26
N HIS A 111 -18.25 20.34 -5.25
CA HIS A 111 -19.11 20.78 -4.14
C HIS A 111 -20.50 20.15 -4.25
N LEU A 112 -21.07 20.16 -5.45
CA LEU A 112 -22.38 19.60 -5.71
C LEU A 112 -22.38 18.07 -5.56
N GLU A 113 -21.36 17.37 -6.07
CA GLU A 113 -21.15 15.94 -5.83
C GLU A 113 -21.00 15.63 -4.34
N LYS A 114 -20.27 16.46 -3.58
CA LYS A 114 -20.13 16.29 -2.13
C LYS A 114 -21.48 16.40 -1.45
N THR A 115 -22.26 17.44 -1.76
CA THR A 115 -23.56 17.65 -1.13
C THR A 115 -24.57 16.57 -1.53
N MET A 116 -24.60 16.17 -2.81
CA MET A 116 -25.38 15.02 -3.26
C MET A 116 -24.99 13.74 -2.52
N GLY A 117 -23.69 13.53 -2.28
CA GLY A 117 -23.19 12.41 -1.49
C GLY A 117 -23.62 12.47 -0.03
N GLU A 118 -23.65 13.65 0.59
CA GLU A 118 -24.13 13.86 1.96
C GLU A 118 -25.64 13.59 2.08
N VAL A 119 -26.46 14.14 1.18
CA VAL A 119 -27.91 13.90 1.12
C VAL A 119 -28.21 12.42 0.93
N LEU A 120 -27.52 11.75 0.01
CA LEU A 120 -27.72 10.34 -0.26
C LEU A 120 -27.27 9.45 0.90
N LYS A 121 -26.17 9.81 1.59
CA LYS A 121 -25.70 9.09 2.77
C LYS A 121 -26.71 9.19 3.92
N GLU A 122 -27.26 10.38 4.16
CA GLU A 122 -28.29 10.59 5.18
C GLU A 122 -29.57 9.84 4.81
N TRP A 123 -30.01 9.95 3.54
CA TRP A 123 -31.18 9.24 3.07
C TRP A 123 -31.03 7.72 3.19
N ALA A 124 -29.92 7.14 2.74
CA ALA A 124 -29.69 5.71 2.86
C ALA A 124 -29.59 5.24 4.33
N THR A 125 -29.29 6.15 5.26
CA THR A 125 -29.31 5.86 6.70
C THR A 125 -30.74 5.87 7.27
N ASP A 126 -31.58 6.80 6.83
CA ASP A 126 -32.96 6.95 7.32
C ASP A 126 -33.95 5.98 6.64
N ASP A 127 -33.80 5.79 5.33
CA ASP A 127 -34.68 5.01 4.46
C ASP A 127 -33.88 4.41 3.29
N LEU A 128 -33.16 3.33 3.59
CA LEU A 128 -32.34 2.59 2.63
C LEU A 128 -33.15 2.08 1.44
N GLU A 129 -34.35 1.53 1.68
CA GLU A 129 -35.17 0.92 0.62
C GLU A 129 -35.75 2.00 -0.31
N GLY A 130 -36.15 3.16 0.23
CA GLY A 130 -36.56 4.30 -0.59
C GLY A 130 -35.42 4.85 -1.45
N ALA A 131 -34.21 4.96 -0.90
CA ALA A 131 -33.02 5.36 -1.66
C ALA A 131 -32.69 4.36 -2.78
N LEU A 132 -32.77 3.05 -2.50
CA LEU A 132 -32.56 1.99 -3.48
C LEU A 132 -33.62 1.96 -4.57
N SER A 133 -34.90 2.11 -4.23
CA SER A 133 -35.99 2.21 -5.23
C SER A 133 -35.74 3.37 -6.17
N ALA A 134 -35.42 4.55 -5.63
CA ALA A 134 -35.15 5.72 -6.43
C ALA A 134 -33.93 5.56 -7.35
N ALA A 135 -32.90 4.83 -6.89
CA ALA A 135 -31.76 4.46 -7.73
C ALA A 135 -32.15 3.47 -8.83
N ARG A 136 -32.98 2.46 -8.56
CA ARG A 136 -33.46 1.49 -9.56
C ARG A 136 -34.35 2.14 -10.63
N ASP A 137 -35.22 3.05 -10.20
CA ASP A 137 -36.24 3.69 -11.04
C ASP A 137 -35.70 4.81 -11.94
N THR A 138 -34.45 5.26 -11.75
CA THR A 138 -33.86 6.25 -12.66
C THR A 138 -33.52 5.64 -14.02
N SER A 139 -33.82 6.37 -15.10
CA SER A 139 -33.41 6.03 -16.46
C SER A 139 -32.02 6.56 -16.84
N ASN A 140 -31.46 7.47 -16.04
CA ASN A 140 -30.10 8.00 -16.21
C ASN A 140 -29.09 7.05 -15.56
N GLU A 141 -28.21 6.46 -16.37
CA GLU A 141 -27.24 5.45 -15.92
C GLU A 141 -26.12 6.03 -15.06
N ASP A 142 -25.63 7.23 -15.38
CA ASP A 142 -24.60 7.90 -14.58
C ASP A 142 -25.16 8.27 -13.20
N LEU A 143 -26.43 8.69 -13.15
CA LEU A 143 -27.16 8.93 -11.92
C LEU A 143 -27.36 7.64 -11.11
N ARG A 144 -27.79 6.56 -11.78
CA ARG A 144 -27.95 5.24 -11.15
C ARG A 144 -26.65 4.83 -10.49
N GLN A 145 -25.54 4.92 -11.21
CA GLN A 145 -24.22 4.56 -10.71
C GLN A 145 -23.82 5.42 -9.50
N PHE A 146 -23.98 6.74 -9.56
CA PHE A 146 -23.69 7.64 -8.44
C PHE A 146 -24.50 7.27 -7.19
N MET A 147 -25.81 7.04 -7.36
CA MET A 147 -26.70 6.68 -6.26
C MET A 147 -26.35 5.33 -5.65
N ILE A 148 -26.12 4.30 -6.48
CA ILE A 148 -25.73 2.98 -6.01
C ILE A 148 -24.38 3.02 -5.29
N ASP A 149 -23.40 3.74 -5.81
CA ASP A 149 -22.10 3.89 -5.16
C ASP A 149 -22.20 4.61 -3.80
N GLY A 150 -23.03 5.66 -3.69
CA GLY A 150 -23.26 6.33 -2.41
C GLY A 150 -23.98 5.44 -1.39
N ILE A 151 -24.98 4.68 -1.83
CA ILE A 151 -25.71 3.72 -0.99
C ILE A 151 -24.75 2.62 -0.50
N LYS A 152 -23.97 2.00 -1.39
CA LYS A 152 -22.97 0.99 -1.01
C LYS A 152 -21.97 1.53 0.02
N ARG A 153 -21.47 2.76 -0.15
CA ARG A 153 -20.61 3.40 0.86
C ARG A 153 -21.29 3.54 2.22
N SER A 154 -22.60 3.81 2.25
CA SER A 154 -23.36 3.93 3.50
C SER A 154 -23.51 2.60 4.25
N LEU A 155 -23.37 1.47 3.56
CA LEU A 155 -23.46 0.11 4.11
C LEU A 155 -22.14 -0.42 4.67
N ILE A 156 -21.01 0.19 4.33
CA ILE A 156 -19.68 -0.20 4.84
C ILE A 156 -19.70 -0.13 6.38
N GLY A 157 -19.33 -1.25 7.02
CA GLY A 157 -19.34 -1.39 8.48
C GLY A 157 -20.74 -1.53 9.12
N LYS A 158 -21.82 -1.49 8.34
CA LYS A 158 -23.20 -1.63 8.83
C LYS A 158 -23.85 -2.94 8.41
N ASP A 159 -23.82 -3.28 7.11
CA ASP A 159 -24.51 -4.44 6.56
C ASP A 159 -23.77 -4.98 5.33
N LEU A 160 -22.88 -5.95 5.57
CA LEU A 160 -22.07 -6.58 4.52
C LEU A 160 -22.93 -7.43 3.58
N ASP A 161 -23.96 -8.10 4.08
CA ASP A 161 -24.78 -8.99 3.24
C ASP A 161 -25.57 -8.19 2.21
N LYS A 162 -26.14 -7.04 2.61
CA LYS A 162 -26.75 -6.11 1.65
C LYS A 162 -25.73 -5.49 0.69
N LEU A 163 -24.53 -5.16 1.17
CA LEU A 163 -23.46 -4.64 0.30
C LEU A 163 -23.08 -5.66 -0.79
N LEU A 164 -22.96 -6.94 -0.43
CA LEU A 164 -22.67 -8.02 -1.37
C LEU A 164 -23.82 -8.23 -2.36
N ALA A 165 -25.07 -8.21 -1.89
CA ALA A 165 -26.24 -8.31 -2.76
C ALA A 165 -26.29 -7.17 -3.79
N LEU A 166 -26.00 -5.94 -3.37
CA LEU A 166 -25.93 -4.78 -4.28
C LEU A 166 -24.73 -4.83 -5.23
N GLU A 167 -23.60 -5.43 -4.83
CA GLU A 167 -22.48 -5.65 -5.74
C GLU A 167 -22.83 -6.68 -6.83
N GLN A 168 -23.60 -7.71 -6.51
CA GLN A 168 -24.08 -8.67 -7.51
C GLN A 168 -25.11 -8.04 -8.47
N GLU A 169 -26.03 -7.23 -7.96
CA GLU A 169 -27.05 -6.54 -8.76
C GLU A 169 -26.42 -5.45 -9.65
N PHE A 170 -25.47 -4.69 -9.11
CA PHE A 170 -24.80 -3.57 -9.77
C PHE A 170 -23.28 -3.72 -9.65
N PRO A 171 -22.64 -4.63 -10.42
CA PRO A 171 -21.20 -4.85 -10.31
C PRO A 171 -20.42 -3.60 -10.69
N GLN A 172 -19.39 -3.25 -9.92
CA GLN A 172 -18.51 -2.13 -10.21
C GLN A 172 -17.72 -2.40 -11.50
N ARG A 173 -18.17 -1.82 -12.62
CA ARG A 173 -17.59 -2.13 -13.95
C ARG A 173 -16.23 -1.48 -14.21
N ARG A 174 -15.78 -0.50 -13.43
CA ARG A 174 -14.48 0.18 -13.61
C ARG A 174 -13.96 0.82 -12.33
N MET A 175 -12.94 0.24 -11.70
CA MET A 175 -11.98 1.01 -10.91
C MET A 175 -10.60 0.87 -11.52
N ARG A 176 -10.14 1.90 -12.24
CA ARG A 176 -8.77 1.97 -12.73
C ARG A 176 -7.78 2.29 -11.58
N PHE A 177 -8.26 2.88 -10.47
CA PHE A 177 -7.44 3.40 -9.36
C PHE A 177 -8.18 3.48 -8.00
N GLY A 178 -9.08 2.56 -7.67
CA GLY A 178 -9.81 2.59 -6.40
C GLY A 178 -9.93 1.21 -5.75
N VAL A 179 -10.12 1.22 -4.43
CA VAL A 179 -10.35 0.01 -3.65
C VAL A 179 -11.85 -0.33 -3.69
N ALA A 180 -12.20 -1.54 -4.12
CA ALA A 180 -13.59 -1.95 -4.27
C ALA A 180 -14.37 -1.78 -2.96
N MET A 181 -15.66 -1.43 -3.04
CA MET A 181 -16.47 -1.20 -1.84
C MET A 181 -16.63 -2.45 -0.98
N VAL A 182 -16.70 -3.63 -1.62
CA VAL A 182 -16.70 -4.91 -0.89
C VAL A 182 -15.42 -5.08 -0.07
N HIS A 183 -14.26 -4.68 -0.61
CA HIS A 183 -13.00 -4.72 0.15
C HIS A 183 -13.10 -3.86 1.42
N GLN A 184 -13.61 -2.63 1.28
CA GLN A 184 -13.81 -1.74 2.44
C GLN A 184 -14.84 -2.30 3.42
N GLY A 185 -15.89 -2.95 2.92
CA GLY A 185 -16.91 -3.61 3.74
C GLY A 185 -16.35 -4.75 4.59
N VAL A 186 -15.53 -5.62 3.99
CA VAL A 186 -14.83 -6.69 4.73
C VAL A 186 -13.85 -6.09 5.74
N MET A 187 -13.04 -5.10 5.35
CA MET A 187 -12.08 -4.44 6.24
C MET A 187 -12.73 -3.75 7.44
N ALA A 188 -13.94 -3.19 7.28
CA ALA A 188 -14.68 -2.56 8.37
C ALA A 188 -15.12 -3.56 9.46
N THR A 189 -15.15 -4.86 9.17
CA THR A 189 -15.47 -5.89 10.16
C THR A 189 -14.31 -6.20 11.12
N LEU A 190 -13.09 -5.72 10.83
CA LEU A 190 -11.95 -5.85 11.74
C LEU A 190 -12.21 -5.20 13.11
N GLU A 191 -12.90 -4.05 13.12
CA GLU A 191 -13.30 -3.35 14.35
C GLU A 191 -14.27 -4.18 15.22
N GLN A 192 -14.91 -5.20 14.64
CA GLN A 192 -15.89 -6.06 15.31
C GLN A 192 -15.27 -7.36 15.85
N GLY A 193 -13.96 -7.59 15.64
CA GLY A 193 -13.24 -8.77 16.11
C GLY A 193 -12.89 -9.78 15.01
N ALA A 194 -11.97 -10.69 15.35
CA ALA A 194 -11.37 -11.63 14.41
C ALA A 194 -12.39 -12.60 13.78
N GLU A 195 -13.34 -13.12 14.56
CA GLU A 195 -14.39 -14.01 14.05
C GLU A 195 -15.26 -13.35 12.98
N LYS A 196 -15.67 -12.09 13.23
CA LYS A 196 -16.48 -11.33 12.29
C LYS A 196 -15.72 -11.05 11.00
N PHE A 197 -14.44 -10.73 11.13
CA PHE A 197 -13.56 -10.53 9.99
C PHE A 197 -13.40 -11.80 9.14
N ILE A 198 -13.11 -12.95 9.75
CA ILE A 198 -12.94 -14.20 8.99
C ILE A 198 -14.26 -14.63 8.34
N ALA A 199 -15.40 -14.52 9.03
CA ALA A 199 -16.70 -14.82 8.43
C ALA A 199 -17.02 -13.88 7.24
N ALA A 200 -16.62 -12.61 7.31
CA ALA A 200 -16.77 -11.66 6.20
C ALA A 200 -15.82 -12.00 5.04
N LEU A 201 -14.58 -12.37 5.35
CA LEU A 201 -13.56 -12.75 4.38
C LEU A 201 -13.96 -14.02 3.61
N GLU A 202 -14.51 -15.02 4.28
CA GLU A 202 -15.00 -16.26 3.64
C GLU A 202 -16.15 -16.00 2.67
N LYS A 203 -17.01 -15.00 2.94
CA LYS A 203 -18.09 -14.60 2.02
C LYS A 203 -17.58 -13.87 0.78
N ALA A 204 -16.50 -13.11 0.92
CA ALA A 204 -15.96 -12.26 -0.14
C ALA A 204 -14.42 -12.25 -0.12
N PRO A 205 -13.78 -13.38 -0.48
CA PRO A 205 -12.34 -13.54 -0.31
C PRO A 205 -11.54 -12.66 -1.25
N ALA A 206 -11.99 -12.51 -2.51
CA ALA A 206 -11.27 -11.78 -3.56
C ALA A 206 -12.07 -10.57 -4.05
N SER A 207 -11.98 -9.44 -3.35
CA SER A 207 -12.75 -8.24 -3.72
C SER A 207 -11.95 -7.17 -4.46
N GLY A 208 -10.66 -7.37 -4.72
CA GLY A 208 -9.84 -6.43 -5.49
C GLY A 208 -9.55 -5.12 -4.74
N GLY A 209 -8.26 -4.89 -4.48
CA GLY A 209 -7.77 -3.69 -3.83
C GLY A 209 -6.67 -4.03 -2.83
N THR A 210 -5.61 -3.24 -2.82
CA THR A 210 -4.50 -3.36 -1.88
C THR A 210 -4.34 -2.04 -1.12
N GLY A 211 -3.68 -2.07 0.05
CA GLY A 211 -3.24 -0.82 0.70
C GLY A 211 -4.18 -0.23 1.75
N ILE A 212 -5.18 -0.96 2.26
CA ILE A 212 -5.99 -0.46 3.38
C ILE A 212 -5.41 -0.97 4.71
N GLU A 213 -5.11 -0.02 5.61
CA GLU A 213 -4.80 -0.34 7.00
C GLU A 213 -6.09 -0.70 7.75
N GLY A 214 -6.02 -1.79 8.51
CA GLY A 214 -7.08 -2.23 9.42
C GLY A 214 -7.07 -1.48 10.74
N LYS A 215 -8.23 -1.43 11.37
CA LYS A 215 -8.40 -1.03 12.76
C LYS A 215 -8.85 -2.23 13.56
N PHE A 216 -8.16 -2.47 14.67
CA PHE A 216 -8.34 -3.67 15.47
C PHE A 216 -8.75 -3.28 16.90
N PRO A 217 -9.75 -3.93 17.50
CA PRO A 217 -10.03 -3.80 18.92
C PRO A 217 -8.87 -4.37 19.76
N ALA A 218 -8.79 -3.99 21.03
CA ALA A 218 -7.67 -4.37 21.91
C ALA A 218 -7.60 -5.87 22.21
N ASP A 219 -8.73 -6.57 22.12
CA ASP A 219 -8.91 -8.00 22.32
C ASP A 219 -8.98 -8.78 20.99
N PHE A 220 -8.54 -8.18 19.88
CA PHE A 220 -8.54 -8.85 18.59
C PHE A 220 -7.64 -10.10 18.62
N ASP A 221 -8.21 -11.25 18.27
CA ASP A 221 -7.47 -12.51 18.16
C ASP A 221 -6.73 -12.59 16.82
N PHE A 222 -5.50 -12.07 16.81
CA PHE A 222 -4.65 -12.05 15.62
C PHE A 222 -4.24 -13.45 15.16
N GLU A 223 -4.04 -14.41 16.07
CA GLU A 223 -3.65 -15.77 15.70
C GLU A 223 -4.79 -16.47 14.97
N PHE A 224 -6.02 -16.41 15.51
CA PHE A 224 -7.21 -16.92 14.83
C PHE A 224 -7.42 -16.28 13.46
N ALA A 225 -7.26 -14.95 13.35
CA ALA A 225 -7.40 -14.25 12.08
C ALA A 225 -6.30 -14.63 11.08
N ALA A 226 -5.05 -14.79 11.52
CA ALA A 226 -3.95 -15.20 10.65
C ALA A 226 -4.19 -16.60 10.06
N ASP A 227 -4.60 -17.55 10.90
CA ASP A 227 -4.98 -18.90 10.48
C ASP A 227 -6.16 -18.88 9.51
N GLY A 228 -7.19 -18.08 9.82
CA GLY A 228 -8.35 -17.91 8.94
C GLY A 228 -7.97 -17.36 7.56
N MET A 229 -7.16 -16.30 7.52
CA MET A 229 -6.67 -15.72 6.26
C MET A 229 -5.83 -16.71 5.47
N ALA A 230 -4.93 -17.46 6.11
CA ALA A 230 -4.10 -18.47 5.47
C ALA A 230 -4.96 -19.60 4.86
N ARG A 231 -5.99 -20.07 5.57
CA ARG A 231 -6.96 -21.05 5.04
C ARG A 231 -7.72 -20.52 3.83
N VAL A 232 -8.23 -19.29 3.91
CA VAL A 232 -8.95 -18.67 2.78
C VAL A 232 -8.04 -18.53 1.57
N MET A 233 -6.80 -18.07 1.76
CA MET A 233 -5.79 -17.98 0.70
C MET A 233 -5.52 -19.31 0.01
N ALA A 234 -5.40 -20.39 0.78
CA ALA A 234 -5.19 -21.73 0.24
C ALA A 234 -6.41 -22.26 -0.56
N SER A 235 -7.59 -21.68 -0.34
CA SER A 235 -8.84 -22.12 -0.98
C SER A 235 -9.18 -21.40 -2.29
N ILE A 236 -8.40 -20.38 -2.70
CA ILE A 236 -8.68 -19.58 -3.90
C ILE A 236 -7.55 -19.63 -4.93
N ASP A 237 -7.91 -19.51 -6.20
CA ASP A 237 -6.96 -19.61 -7.33
C ASP A 237 -5.94 -18.45 -7.40
N SER A 238 -6.25 -17.30 -6.79
CA SER A 238 -5.38 -16.11 -6.79
C SER A 238 -5.24 -15.52 -5.39
N PRO A 239 -4.31 -16.05 -4.57
CA PRO A 239 -4.09 -15.63 -3.19
C PRO A 239 -3.71 -14.14 -3.05
N THR A 240 -3.15 -13.53 -4.11
CA THR A 240 -2.77 -12.11 -4.14
C THR A 240 -3.96 -11.16 -4.11
N ASN A 241 -5.17 -11.66 -4.39
CA ASN A 241 -6.39 -10.85 -4.40
C ASN A 241 -7.16 -10.94 -3.08
N VAL A 242 -6.66 -11.68 -2.08
CA VAL A 242 -7.31 -11.79 -0.77
C VAL A 242 -7.33 -10.43 -0.07
N VAL A 243 -8.47 -10.12 0.53
CA VAL A 243 -8.63 -8.97 1.42
C VAL A 243 -7.76 -9.16 2.67
N CYS A 244 -6.66 -8.42 2.75
CA CYS A 244 -5.79 -8.43 3.93
C CYS A 244 -5.41 -6.99 4.33
N PRO A 245 -5.50 -6.65 5.63
CA PRO A 245 -5.01 -5.37 6.13
C PRO A 245 -3.49 -5.27 6.01
N THR A 246 -2.98 -4.15 5.51
CA THR A 246 -1.54 -3.95 5.30
C THR A 246 -0.73 -3.76 6.57
N ASN A 247 -1.38 -3.46 7.70
CA ASN A 247 -0.75 -3.30 9.01
C ASN A 247 -0.96 -4.50 9.93
N PHE A 248 -1.49 -5.63 9.45
CA PHE A 248 -1.88 -6.78 10.29
C PHE A 248 -0.77 -7.23 11.27
N PHE A 249 0.39 -7.61 10.72
CA PHE A 249 1.52 -8.08 11.54
C PHE A 249 2.14 -6.97 12.39
N ARG A 250 2.09 -5.72 11.93
CA ARG A 250 2.54 -4.59 12.72
C ARG A 250 1.67 -4.40 13.95
N GLU A 251 0.35 -4.46 13.81
CA GLU A 251 -0.56 -4.34 14.95
C GLU A 251 -0.47 -5.56 15.87
N TRP A 252 -0.36 -6.78 15.32
CA TRP A 252 -0.12 -7.98 16.12
C TRP A 252 1.18 -7.86 16.94
N ALA A 253 2.28 -7.42 16.31
CA ALA A 253 3.57 -7.28 16.99
C ALA A 253 3.59 -6.20 18.08
N LYS A 254 2.69 -5.20 18.03
CA LYS A 254 2.51 -4.25 19.15
C LYS A 254 1.94 -4.93 20.39
N GLN A 255 1.09 -5.95 20.21
CA GLN A 255 0.48 -6.71 21.30
C GLN A 255 1.40 -7.84 21.78
N ASP A 256 1.89 -8.67 20.85
CA ASP A 256 2.78 -9.79 21.13
C ASP A 256 3.69 -10.08 19.92
N ALA A 257 4.88 -9.49 19.92
CA ALA A 257 5.88 -9.68 18.86
C ALA A 257 6.40 -11.12 18.80
N ASP A 258 6.44 -11.84 19.92
CA ASP A 258 6.98 -13.20 19.96
C ASP A 258 5.97 -14.21 19.40
N ALA A 259 4.67 -14.05 19.70
CA ALA A 259 3.61 -14.85 19.10
C ALA A 259 3.51 -14.60 17.58
N ALA A 260 3.50 -13.33 17.16
CA ALA A 260 3.42 -12.96 15.75
C ALA A 260 4.63 -13.49 14.95
N PHE A 261 5.84 -13.43 15.53
CA PHE A 261 7.04 -13.99 14.92
C PHE A 261 7.02 -15.51 14.87
N SER A 262 6.58 -16.18 15.95
CA SER A 262 6.45 -17.64 15.99
C SER A 262 5.50 -18.15 14.91
N TRP A 263 4.35 -17.48 14.74
CA TRP A 263 3.39 -17.81 13.69
C TRP A 263 3.98 -17.58 12.30
N TRP A 264 4.61 -16.42 12.07
CA TRP A 264 5.26 -16.11 10.79
C TRP A 264 6.33 -17.14 10.44
N LEU A 265 7.12 -17.59 11.42
CA LEU A 265 8.18 -18.57 11.21
C LEU A 265 7.61 -19.94 10.82
N ALA A 266 6.51 -20.36 11.43
CA ALA A 266 5.88 -21.66 11.20
C ALA A 266 5.14 -21.79 9.85
N ASN A 267 4.79 -20.66 9.21
CA ASN A 267 3.96 -20.64 8.01
C ASN A 267 4.74 -20.26 6.74
N GLU A 268 4.33 -20.74 5.57
CA GLU A 268 4.92 -20.31 4.29
C GLU A 268 4.71 -18.80 4.06
N PRO A 269 5.56 -18.12 3.27
CA PRO A 269 5.39 -16.70 2.97
C PRO A 269 4.03 -16.41 2.32
N LEU A 270 3.20 -15.61 3.00
CA LEU A 270 1.93 -15.11 2.50
C LEU A 270 2.04 -13.63 2.09
N PRO A 271 1.17 -13.12 1.19
CA PRO A 271 1.19 -11.72 0.74
C PRO A 271 1.11 -10.68 1.86
N PHE A 272 0.48 -11.01 3.00
CA PHE A 272 0.35 -10.12 4.16
C PHE A 272 1.43 -10.33 5.22
N SER A 273 2.27 -11.37 5.10
CA SER A 273 3.19 -11.82 6.16
C SER A 273 4.64 -11.36 5.92
N ASN A 274 4.86 -10.05 6.04
CA ASN A 274 6.18 -9.44 5.87
C ASN A 274 6.94 -9.36 7.21
N LEU A 275 8.16 -9.91 7.24
CA LEU A 275 9.06 -9.79 8.39
C LEU A 275 9.38 -8.32 8.72
N GLY A 276 9.46 -7.43 7.73
CA GLY A 276 9.70 -6.00 7.94
C GLY A 276 8.63 -5.34 8.83
N ASP A 277 7.36 -5.74 8.71
CA ASP A 277 6.28 -5.20 9.55
C ASP A 277 6.41 -5.65 11.01
N LEU A 278 6.83 -6.90 11.25
CA LEU A 278 7.14 -7.42 12.58
C LEU A 278 8.30 -6.66 13.23
N ILE A 279 9.35 -6.37 12.45
CA ILE A 279 10.56 -5.68 12.92
C ILE A 279 10.32 -4.19 13.16
N SER A 280 9.41 -3.56 12.40
CA SER A 280 9.15 -2.12 12.51
C SER A 280 8.71 -1.66 13.90
N VAL A 281 8.04 -2.54 14.66
CA VAL A 281 7.55 -2.24 16.01
C VAL A 281 8.67 -2.12 17.04
N PRO A 282 9.54 -3.14 17.24
CA PRO A 282 10.69 -2.99 18.11
C PRO A 282 11.65 -1.91 17.59
N GLU A 283 11.83 -1.75 16.27
CA GLU A 283 12.69 -0.69 15.71
C GLU A 283 12.19 0.72 16.06
N GLY A 284 10.87 0.92 16.05
CA GLY A 284 10.25 2.18 16.45
C GLY A 284 10.45 2.52 17.93
N LYS A 285 10.76 1.54 18.79
CA LYS A 285 11.13 1.76 20.20
C LYS A 285 12.63 2.03 20.34
N SER A 286 13.45 1.14 19.77
CA SER A 286 14.90 1.28 19.68
C SER A 286 15.42 0.38 18.55
N PRO A 287 16.16 0.92 17.57
CA PRO A 287 16.82 0.13 16.55
C PRO A 287 17.75 -0.95 17.14
N GLU A 288 18.41 -0.64 18.26
CA GLU A 288 19.29 -1.57 18.97
C GLU A 288 18.52 -2.73 19.61
N ASP A 289 17.38 -2.46 20.25
CA ASP A 289 16.53 -3.50 20.85
C ASP A 289 15.96 -4.43 19.77
N ALA A 290 15.58 -3.88 18.62
CA ALA A 290 15.13 -4.69 17.48
C ALA A 290 16.24 -5.59 16.93
N ALA A 291 17.45 -5.05 16.81
CA ALA A 291 18.63 -5.82 16.40
C ALA A 291 18.96 -6.93 17.40
N ALA A 292 18.90 -6.66 18.70
CA ALA A 292 19.12 -7.64 19.76
C ALA A 292 18.04 -8.74 19.78
N TRP A 293 16.77 -8.37 19.62
CA TRP A 293 15.67 -9.31 19.53
C TRP A 293 15.83 -10.24 18.31
N LEU A 294 16.10 -9.68 17.11
CA LEU A 294 16.34 -10.48 15.91
C LEU A 294 17.58 -11.37 16.02
N ALA A 295 18.68 -10.84 16.56
CA ALA A 295 19.89 -11.62 16.80
C ALA A 295 19.61 -12.79 17.74
N ALA A 296 18.81 -12.59 18.78
CA ALA A 296 18.39 -13.66 19.68
C ALA A 296 17.55 -14.72 18.96
N LYS A 297 16.61 -14.34 18.08
CA LYS A 297 15.82 -15.29 17.27
C LYS A 297 16.70 -16.09 16.29
N ILE A 298 17.59 -15.43 15.56
CA ILE A 298 18.49 -16.07 14.58
C ILE A 298 19.42 -17.11 15.21
N GLN A 299 19.74 -16.94 16.50
CA GLN A 299 20.63 -17.84 17.24
C GLN A 299 19.91 -19.02 17.92
N GLN A 300 18.59 -19.12 17.80
CA GLN A 300 17.85 -20.25 18.37
C GLN A 300 18.07 -21.53 17.55
N PRO A 301 18.47 -22.66 18.17
CA PRO A 301 18.87 -23.87 17.43
C PRO A 301 17.80 -24.51 16.54
N ALA A 302 16.52 -24.31 16.86
CA ALA A 302 15.39 -24.93 16.17
C ALA A 302 14.71 -24.01 15.14
N ILE A 303 15.26 -22.82 14.88
CA ILE A 303 14.67 -21.84 13.98
C ILE A 303 15.22 -22.00 12.56
N ASP A 304 14.34 -21.81 11.56
CA ASP A 304 14.72 -21.67 10.16
C ASP A 304 15.41 -20.32 9.93
N ARG A 305 16.71 -20.31 10.22
CA ARG A 305 17.60 -19.16 10.04
C ARG A 305 17.67 -18.70 8.59
N GLU A 306 17.59 -19.62 7.62
CA GLU A 306 17.70 -19.29 6.21
C GLU A 306 16.49 -18.45 5.76
N LYS A 307 15.28 -18.83 6.19
CA LYS A 307 14.07 -18.05 5.93
C LYS A 307 14.17 -16.61 6.45
N ILE A 308 14.61 -16.43 7.70
CA ILE A 308 14.80 -15.09 8.28
C ILE A 308 15.78 -14.27 7.46
N ILE A 309 16.94 -14.85 7.13
CA ILE A 309 18.02 -14.14 6.44
C ILE A 309 17.62 -13.75 5.01
N ARG A 310 16.89 -14.60 4.28
CA ARG A 310 16.37 -14.28 2.95
C ARG A 310 15.37 -13.13 2.99
N GLU A 311 14.49 -13.11 3.99
CA GLU A 311 13.47 -12.09 4.12
C GLU A 311 14.06 -10.74 4.53
N LEU A 312 15.08 -10.73 5.38
CA LEU A 312 15.83 -9.51 5.71
C LEU A 312 16.43 -8.84 4.46
N GLY A 313 16.85 -9.59 3.43
CA GLY A 313 17.46 -9.03 2.22
C GLY A 313 16.48 -8.47 1.19
N ARG A 314 15.16 -8.56 1.42
CA ARG A 314 14.15 -8.02 0.49
C ARG A 314 14.04 -6.50 0.52
N GLU A 315 14.47 -5.86 1.59
CA GLU A 315 14.37 -4.41 1.77
C GLU A 315 15.30 -3.58 0.86
N TYR A 316 15.12 -2.26 0.91
CA TYR A 316 15.95 -1.30 0.18
C TYR A 316 17.37 -1.26 0.74
N PRO A 317 18.39 -1.13 -0.14
CA PRO A 317 19.80 -1.14 0.25
C PRO A 317 20.21 -0.25 1.42
N GLU A 318 19.61 0.94 1.53
CA GLU A 318 19.94 1.93 2.55
C GLU A 318 19.58 1.41 3.96
N VAL A 319 18.42 0.74 4.07
CA VAL A 319 17.93 0.14 5.33
C VAL A 319 18.73 -1.11 5.67
N LEU A 320 19.10 -1.90 4.66
CA LEU A 320 19.88 -3.13 4.84
C LEU A 320 21.20 -2.87 5.57
N SER A 321 21.96 -1.86 5.14
CA SER A 321 23.30 -1.63 5.71
C SER A 321 23.27 -1.39 7.23
N VAL A 322 22.35 -0.54 7.69
CA VAL A 322 22.21 -0.18 9.11
C VAL A 322 21.67 -1.36 9.91
N ARG A 323 20.57 -1.98 9.44
CA ARG A 323 19.91 -3.07 10.17
C ARG A 323 20.82 -4.29 10.30
N ILE A 324 21.43 -4.73 9.20
CA ILE A 324 22.26 -5.93 9.19
C ILE A 324 23.52 -5.74 10.03
N SER A 325 24.13 -4.56 9.99
CA SER A 325 25.27 -4.24 10.86
C SER A 325 24.89 -4.25 12.33
N ALA A 326 23.72 -3.67 12.68
CA ALA A 326 23.22 -3.68 14.06
C ALA A 326 22.91 -5.11 14.56
N ILE A 327 22.26 -5.94 13.74
CA ILE A 327 21.98 -7.34 14.07
C ILE A 327 23.31 -8.09 14.29
N ALA A 328 24.29 -7.91 13.42
CA ALA A 328 25.61 -8.54 13.55
C ALA A 328 26.30 -8.13 14.86
N GLN A 329 26.26 -6.86 15.23
CA GLN A 329 26.81 -6.36 16.50
C GLN A 329 26.09 -6.90 17.73
N ALA A 330 24.79 -7.20 17.61
CA ALA A 330 23.99 -7.75 18.69
C ALA A 330 24.09 -9.29 18.83
N MET A 331 24.85 -9.95 17.96
CA MET A 331 25.13 -11.39 18.08
C MET A 331 25.94 -11.69 19.35
N ARG A 332 25.84 -12.91 19.87
CA ARG A 332 26.46 -13.29 21.16
C ARG A 332 27.99 -13.12 21.19
N ASP A 333 28.64 -13.28 20.04
CA ASP A 333 30.09 -13.23 19.87
C ASP A 333 30.47 -12.89 18.42
N THR A 334 31.75 -12.56 18.20
CA THR A 334 32.27 -12.18 16.87
C THR A 334 32.20 -13.30 15.84
N GLY A 335 32.33 -14.56 16.26
CA GLY A 335 32.18 -15.71 15.38
C GLY A 335 30.74 -15.88 14.90
N ALA A 336 29.76 -15.76 15.80
CA ALA A 336 28.34 -15.79 15.47
C ALA A 336 27.95 -14.64 14.53
N SER A 337 28.51 -13.45 14.76
CA SER A 337 28.40 -12.29 13.86
C SER A 337 28.93 -12.61 12.45
N ASP A 338 30.15 -13.13 12.34
CA ASP A 338 30.77 -13.44 11.04
C ASP A 338 30.00 -14.54 10.28
N VAL A 339 29.48 -15.56 10.99
CA VAL A 339 28.63 -16.60 10.38
C VAL A 339 27.31 -16.01 9.89
N PHE A 340 26.68 -15.10 10.64
CA PHE A 340 25.47 -14.38 10.19
C PHE A 340 25.72 -13.55 8.94
N LEU A 341 26.78 -12.74 8.93
CA LEU A 341 27.15 -11.92 7.78
C LEU A 341 27.46 -12.78 6.54
N THR A 342 28.12 -13.93 6.74
CA THR A 342 28.41 -14.89 5.66
C THR A 342 27.12 -15.48 5.08
N ASP A 343 26.20 -15.93 5.94
CA ASP A 343 24.91 -16.48 5.50
C ASP A 343 24.07 -15.42 4.79
N PHE A 344 24.05 -14.19 5.30
CA PHE A 344 23.36 -13.07 4.68
C PHE A 344 23.88 -12.78 3.28
N LEU A 345 25.20 -12.76 3.10
CA LEU A 345 25.80 -12.58 1.78
C LEU A 345 25.48 -13.75 0.85
N ARG A 346 25.60 -14.99 1.31
CA ARG A 346 25.29 -16.20 0.53
C ARG A 346 23.86 -16.20 0.02
N LEU A 347 22.90 -15.87 0.88
CA LEU A 347 21.47 -16.03 0.61
C LEU A 347 20.86 -14.87 -0.19
N ASN A 348 21.50 -13.70 -0.19
CA ASN A 348 20.98 -12.49 -0.81
C ASN A 348 21.83 -11.98 -1.98
N SER A 349 22.87 -12.72 -2.38
CA SER A 349 23.63 -12.43 -3.60
C SER A 349 23.11 -13.27 -4.76
N HIS A 350 22.52 -12.63 -5.77
CA HIS A 350 22.03 -13.28 -6.99
C HIS A 350 22.71 -12.66 -8.23
N PRO A 351 23.07 -13.44 -9.27
CA PRO A 351 23.73 -12.93 -10.47
C PRO A 351 22.96 -11.83 -11.21
N ASP A 352 21.63 -11.87 -11.16
CA ASP A 352 20.75 -10.92 -11.86
C ASP A 352 20.37 -9.68 -11.03
N LEU A 353 20.83 -9.57 -9.78
CA LEU A 353 20.51 -8.43 -8.92
C LEU A 353 21.68 -7.43 -8.91
N ASP A 354 21.48 -6.26 -9.52
CA ASP A 354 22.33 -5.06 -9.37
C ASP A 354 22.47 -4.59 -7.90
N ARG A 355 21.78 -5.24 -6.95
CA ARG A 355 21.90 -5.03 -5.50
C ARG A 355 23.27 -5.40 -4.93
N GLN A 356 24.14 -6.13 -5.64
CA GLN A 356 25.42 -6.57 -5.07
C GLN A 356 26.39 -5.45 -4.69
N TYR A 357 26.37 -4.32 -5.39
CA TYR A 357 27.18 -3.15 -5.02
C TYR A 357 26.88 -2.65 -3.60
N THR A 358 25.66 -2.90 -3.12
CA THR A 358 25.22 -2.46 -1.81
C THR A 358 25.56 -3.44 -0.69
N MET A 359 26.20 -4.58 -0.98
CA MET A 359 26.53 -5.61 0.02
C MET A 359 27.98 -5.50 0.53
N ALA A 360 28.77 -4.55 0.01
CA ALA A 360 30.15 -4.30 0.44
C ALA A 360 30.29 -4.04 1.95
N PHE A 361 29.25 -3.46 2.59
CA PHE A 361 29.24 -3.22 4.03
C PHE A 361 29.34 -4.52 4.85
N VAL A 362 28.91 -5.67 4.29
CA VAL A 362 28.96 -6.96 4.96
C VAL A 362 30.41 -7.35 5.24
N PHE A 363 31.30 -7.20 4.25
CA PHE A 363 32.73 -7.44 4.44
C PHE A 363 33.35 -6.47 5.44
N SER A 364 32.98 -5.18 5.39
CA SER A 364 33.45 -4.18 6.36
C SER A 364 33.00 -4.50 7.80
N SER A 365 31.86 -5.18 7.96
CA SER A 365 31.29 -5.54 9.27
C SER A 365 31.85 -6.85 9.85
N MET A 366 32.58 -7.64 9.06
CA MET A 366 33.24 -8.86 9.54
C MET A 366 34.45 -8.54 10.40
N SER A 367 34.72 -9.40 11.37
CA SER A 367 35.71 -9.16 12.43
C SER A 367 37.16 -9.11 11.95
N SER A 368 37.51 -9.84 10.88
CA SER A 368 38.91 -10.02 10.47
C SER A 368 39.07 -10.34 8.98
N PRO A 369 40.28 -10.12 8.40
CA PRO A 369 40.59 -10.56 7.03
C PRO A 369 40.37 -12.06 6.82
N ALA A 370 40.69 -12.88 7.83
CA ALA A 370 40.49 -14.33 7.78
C ALA A 370 39.01 -14.70 7.68
N ALA A 371 38.14 -14.04 8.45
CA ALA A 371 36.68 -14.24 8.37
C ALA A 371 36.14 -13.88 6.98
N ARG A 372 36.62 -12.79 6.37
CA ARG A 372 36.22 -12.36 5.02
C ARG A 372 36.60 -13.38 3.95
N LEU A 373 37.83 -13.91 4.00
CA LEU A 373 38.26 -14.97 3.07
C LEU A 373 37.47 -16.26 3.28
N ALA A 374 37.21 -16.64 4.54
CA ALA A 374 36.39 -17.81 4.87
C ALA A 374 34.93 -17.64 4.37
N ALA A 375 34.38 -16.43 4.40
CA ALA A 375 33.07 -16.13 3.84
C ALA A 375 33.05 -16.33 2.32
N ILE A 376 34.03 -15.79 1.59
CA ILE A 376 34.17 -15.98 0.13
C ILE A 376 34.28 -17.47 -0.21
N GLN A 377 35.10 -18.21 0.54
CA GLN A 377 35.25 -19.66 0.40
C GLN A 377 33.92 -20.39 0.64
N THR A 378 33.19 -20.04 1.69
CA THR A 378 31.90 -20.65 2.02
C THR A 378 30.85 -20.38 0.94
N ILE A 379 30.84 -19.17 0.37
CA ILE A 379 29.89 -18.82 -0.69
C ILE A 379 30.19 -19.63 -1.95
N ARG A 380 31.47 -19.76 -2.33
CA ARG A 380 31.90 -20.61 -3.42
C ARG A 380 31.49 -22.08 -3.21
N ASP A 381 31.81 -22.63 -2.04
CA ASP A 381 31.58 -24.06 -1.74
C ASP A 381 30.10 -24.43 -1.67
N ARG A 382 29.22 -23.44 -1.51
CA ARG A 382 27.76 -23.61 -1.47
C ARG A 382 27.04 -23.05 -2.69
N GLU A 383 27.74 -22.95 -3.82
CA GLU A 383 27.20 -22.49 -5.11
C GLU A 383 26.56 -21.08 -5.06
N GLY A 384 26.92 -20.26 -4.08
CA GLY A 384 26.53 -18.88 -4.05
C GLY A 384 27.42 -18.02 -4.96
N TYR A 385 26.98 -16.79 -5.21
CA TYR A 385 27.62 -15.91 -6.18
C TYR A 385 28.12 -14.62 -5.53
N VAL A 386 29.36 -14.22 -5.81
CA VAL A 386 29.93 -12.93 -5.36
C VAL A 386 30.68 -12.28 -6.50
N ARG A 387 30.27 -11.07 -6.89
CA ARG A 387 30.97 -10.25 -7.88
C ARG A 387 32.10 -9.46 -7.27
N ILE A 388 33.27 -10.09 -7.15
CA ILE A 388 34.48 -9.41 -6.68
C ILE A 388 35.02 -8.37 -7.67
N ASP A 389 34.62 -8.45 -8.95
CA ASP A 389 34.93 -7.46 -9.99
C ASP A 389 34.33 -6.08 -9.70
N HIS A 390 33.29 -6.03 -8.87
CA HIS A 390 32.54 -4.81 -8.53
C HIS A 390 33.18 -3.98 -7.40
N PHE A 391 34.14 -4.55 -6.67
CA PHE A 391 34.83 -3.85 -5.58
C PHE A 391 36.14 -3.24 -6.07
N THR A 392 36.52 -2.08 -5.53
CA THR A 392 37.80 -1.42 -5.86
C THR A 392 38.96 -2.02 -5.07
N ASN A 393 40.19 -1.82 -5.54
CA ASN A 393 41.38 -2.29 -4.81
C ASN A 393 41.53 -1.58 -3.45
N GLU A 394 41.09 -0.32 -3.34
CA GLU A 394 41.03 0.40 -2.07
C GLU A 394 40.05 -0.24 -1.10
N GLN A 395 38.91 -0.75 -1.58
CA GLN A 395 37.96 -1.48 -0.73
C GLN A 395 38.58 -2.78 -0.21
N PHE A 396 39.20 -3.59 -1.09
CA PHE A 396 39.94 -4.78 -0.66
C PHE A 396 41.02 -4.46 0.38
N ALA A 397 41.83 -3.43 0.13
CA ALA A 397 42.85 -2.99 1.08
C ALA A 397 42.24 -2.56 2.42
N SER A 398 41.11 -1.84 2.42
CA SER A 398 40.39 -1.47 3.64
C SER A 398 39.87 -2.67 4.43
N TRP A 399 39.62 -3.79 3.75
CA TRP A 399 39.23 -5.08 4.33
C TRP A 399 40.43 -5.96 4.74
N GLY A 400 41.66 -5.48 4.53
CA GLY A 400 42.88 -6.22 4.86
C GLY A 400 43.10 -7.48 4.03
N ILE A 401 42.48 -7.58 2.86
CA ILE A 401 42.64 -8.68 1.89
C ILE A 401 43.03 -8.11 0.52
N SER A 402 43.61 -8.93 -0.35
CA SER A 402 43.91 -8.52 -1.73
C SER A 402 42.87 -9.07 -2.71
N ARG A 403 42.74 -8.42 -3.88
CA ARG A 403 41.88 -8.94 -4.97
C ARG A 403 42.36 -10.31 -5.41
N GLU A 404 43.66 -10.53 -5.51
CA GLU A 404 44.25 -11.81 -5.91
C GLU A 404 43.88 -12.94 -4.94
N GLN A 405 43.88 -12.66 -3.63
CA GLN A 405 43.44 -13.63 -2.62
C GLN A 405 41.98 -14.03 -2.85
N ALA A 406 41.08 -13.05 -3.00
CA ALA A 406 39.66 -13.30 -3.26
C ALA A 406 39.43 -14.05 -4.59
N THR A 407 40.07 -13.62 -5.68
CA THR A 407 39.97 -14.29 -6.99
C THR A 407 40.44 -15.72 -6.92
N SER A 408 41.58 -15.99 -6.26
CA SER A 408 42.16 -17.34 -6.19
C SER A 408 41.24 -18.35 -5.51
N ILE A 409 40.39 -17.91 -4.58
CA ILE A 409 39.37 -18.75 -3.94
C ILE A 409 38.30 -19.10 -4.97
N LEU A 410 37.76 -18.08 -5.66
CA LEU A 410 36.64 -18.24 -6.60
C LEU A 410 37.01 -18.99 -7.89
N THR A 411 38.28 -19.01 -8.29
CA THR A 411 38.73 -19.65 -9.54
C THR A 411 39.40 -21.01 -9.36
N ARG A 412 39.51 -21.52 -8.13
CA ARG A 412 40.09 -22.86 -7.87
C ARG A 412 39.10 -23.96 -8.27
N GLU A 413 39.44 -24.69 -9.33
CA GLU A 413 38.78 -25.92 -9.81
C GLU A 413 38.72 -27.03 -8.76
#